data_AF-A0A821LFQ4-F1
#
_entry.id   AF-A0A821LFQ4-F1
#
_cell.length_a   1.000
_cell.length_b   1.000
_cell.length_c   1.000
_cell.angle_alpha   90.00
_cell.angle_beta   90.00
_cell.angle_gamma   90.00
#
_symmetry.space_group_name_H-M   'P 1'
#
loop_
_entity.id
_entity.type
_entity.pdbx_description
1 polymer ?
#
loop_
_entity_poly.entity_id
_entity_poly.type
_entity_poly.pdbx_seq_one_letter_code
_entity_poly.pdbx_strand_id
1 'polypeptide(L)'
;MLGRLRIKAKRFDDARDAFEKCIQACKNSISDQTSDLHGAYLDLSKCFVQLKRYPQAIEQLTILIKLQQPNQNAEAYLQRGIAKMRMFAKFTAHELIKLSSNRRPLLDINRALVIEPNSAEAYLARAAW
;
A
#
# COMPACT_ATOMS: atom_id res chain seq x y z
N MET A 1 10.02 -4.48 -15.06
CA MET A 1 9.02 -5.21 -15.89
C MET A 1 8.71 -6.64 -15.42
N LEU A 2 9.69 -7.45 -14.97
CA LEU A 2 9.44 -8.86 -14.61
C LEU A 2 8.49 -9.09 -13.40
N GLY A 3 8.56 -8.26 -12.36
CA GLY A 3 7.68 -8.39 -11.18
C GLY A 3 6.20 -8.18 -11.51
N ARG A 4 5.87 -7.14 -12.30
CA ARG A 4 4.49 -6.88 -12.75
C ARG A 4 3.95 -8.00 -13.66
N LEU A 5 4.80 -8.61 -14.47
CA LEU A 5 4.44 -9.79 -15.27
C LEU A 5 4.06 -10.98 -14.37
N ARG A 6 4.80 -11.19 -13.28
CA ARG A 6 4.52 -12.24 -12.29
C ARG A 6 3.23 -11.99 -11.52
N ILE A 7 2.91 -10.73 -11.20
CA ILE A 7 1.58 -10.35 -10.66
C ILE A 7 0.47 -10.77 -11.63
N LYS A 8 0.60 -10.46 -12.92
CA LYS A 8 -0.40 -10.85 -13.94
C LYS A 8 -0.51 -12.37 -14.06
N ALA A 9 0.59 -13.09 -13.90
CA ALA A 9 0.63 -14.55 -13.86
C ALA A 9 0.18 -15.16 -12.51
N LYS A 10 -0.31 -14.34 -11.56
CA LYS A 10 -0.71 -14.75 -10.18
C LYS A 10 0.38 -15.44 -9.36
N ARG A 11 1.65 -15.28 -9.76
CA ARG A 11 2.83 -15.79 -9.06
C ARG A 11 3.30 -14.76 -8.03
N PHE A 12 2.52 -14.57 -6.97
CA PHE A 12 2.73 -13.47 -6.01
C PHE A 12 4.01 -13.63 -5.16
N ASP A 13 4.41 -14.85 -4.80
CA ASP A 13 5.66 -15.09 -4.08
C ASP A 13 6.88 -14.74 -4.94
N ASP A 14 6.91 -15.18 -6.20
CA ASP A 14 7.99 -14.82 -7.13
C ASP A 14 8.01 -13.33 -7.46
N ALA A 15 6.84 -12.69 -7.46
CA ALA A 15 6.72 -11.25 -7.65
C ALA A 15 7.28 -10.49 -6.43
N ARG A 16 6.91 -10.91 -5.21
CA ARG A 16 7.43 -10.37 -3.95
C ARG A 16 8.96 -10.41 -3.95
N ASP A 17 9.55 -11.57 -4.19
CA ASP A 17 11.01 -11.75 -4.16
C ASP A 17 11.71 -10.87 -5.20
N ALA A 18 11.08 -10.63 -6.35
CA ALA A 18 11.61 -9.71 -7.36
C ALA A 18 11.59 -8.25 -6.89
N PHE A 19 10.50 -7.81 -6.25
CA PHE A 19 10.38 -6.43 -5.77
C PHE A 19 11.27 -6.18 -4.54
N GLU A 20 11.43 -7.15 -3.64
CA GLU A 20 12.37 -7.04 -2.52
C GLU A 20 13.82 -6.90 -3.00
N LYS A 21 14.22 -7.71 -3.99
CA LYS A 21 15.53 -7.57 -4.64
C LYS A 21 15.69 -6.21 -5.32
N CYS A 22 14.63 -5.71 -5.98
CA CYS A 22 14.63 -4.38 -6.60
C CYS A 22 14.87 -3.28 -5.56
N ILE A 23 14.13 -3.32 -4.44
CA ILE A 23 14.29 -2.35 -3.35
C ILE A 23 15.71 -2.40 -2.76
N GLN A 24 16.26 -3.60 -2.55
CA GLN A 24 17.62 -3.75 -2.02
C GLN A 24 18.68 -3.21 -2.99
N ALA A 25 18.53 -3.45 -4.28
CA ALA A 25 19.42 -2.92 -5.30
C ALA A 25 19.35 -1.38 -5.37
N CYS A 26 18.14 -0.81 -5.32
CA CYS A 26 17.93 0.64 -5.30
C CYS A 26 18.50 1.29 -4.03
N LYS A 27 18.39 0.67 -2.85
CA LYS A 27 18.98 1.18 -1.61
C LYS A 27 20.51 1.24 -1.64
N ASN A 28 21.14 0.29 -2.32
CA ASN A 28 22.60 0.23 -2.45
C ASN A 28 23.13 1.19 -3.54
N SER A 29 22.25 1.74 -4.38
CA SER A 29 22.61 2.65 -5.46
C SER A 29 22.38 4.09 -5.02
N ILE A 30 23.40 4.93 -5.09
CA ILE A 30 23.38 6.35 -4.65
C ILE A 30 22.55 7.23 -5.62
N SER A 31 22.08 6.67 -6.75
CA SER A 31 21.41 7.41 -7.81
C SER A 31 19.92 7.69 -7.54
N ASP A 32 19.43 8.76 -8.17
CA ASP A 32 18.11 9.39 -8.14
C ASP A 32 16.92 8.52 -8.63
N GLN A 33 16.93 7.21 -8.35
CA GLN A 33 15.94 6.20 -8.75
C GLN A 33 14.67 6.24 -7.87
N THR A 34 14.27 7.43 -7.42
CA THR A 34 13.20 7.63 -6.43
C THR A 34 11.85 7.14 -6.94
N SER A 35 11.55 7.34 -8.23
CA SER A 35 10.29 6.89 -8.85
C SER A 35 10.18 5.36 -8.94
N ASP A 36 11.24 4.69 -9.38
CA ASP A 36 11.28 3.23 -9.47
C ASP A 36 11.24 2.57 -8.09
N LEU A 37 11.92 3.17 -7.11
CA LEU A 37 11.85 2.73 -5.71
C LEU A 37 10.42 2.87 -5.16
N HIS A 38 9.76 4.00 -5.40
CA HIS A 38 8.37 4.22 -4.99
C HIS A 38 7.42 3.19 -5.62
N GLY A 39 7.57 2.95 -6.92
CA GLY A 39 6.81 1.93 -7.64
C GLY A 39 7.04 0.52 -7.08
N ALA A 40 8.28 0.18 -6.73
CA ALA A 40 8.62 -1.13 -6.16
C ALA A 40 7.97 -1.35 -4.78
N TYR A 41 7.98 -0.35 -3.89
CA TYR A 41 7.27 -0.44 -2.60
C TYR A 41 5.76 -0.60 -2.77
N LEU A 42 5.17 0.14 -3.71
CA LEU A 42 3.75 0.05 -4.01
C LEU A 42 3.38 -1.34 -4.55
N ASP A 43 4.12 -1.84 -5.54
CA ASP A 43 3.86 -3.15 -6.14
C ASP A 43 4.11 -4.31 -5.15
N LEU A 44 5.14 -4.19 -4.30
CA LEU A 44 5.41 -5.14 -3.21
C LEU A 44 4.25 -5.18 -2.21
N SER A 45 3.72 -4.01 -1.82
CA SER A 45 2.58 -3.95 -0.91
C SER A 45 1.33 -4.61 -1.50
N LYS A 46 1.08 -4.43 -2.81
CA LYS A 46 0.00 -5.10 -3.53
C LYS A 46 0.20 -6.62 -3.51
N CYS A 47 1.43 -7.11 -3.67
CA CYS A 47 1.74 -8.54 -3.52
C CYS A 47 1.40 -9.04 -2.11
N PHE A 48 1.81 -8.32 -1.06
CA PHE A 48 1.48 -8.69 0.32
C PHE A 48 -0.03 -8.70 0.58
N VAL A 49 -0.78 -7.75 0.03
CA VAL A 49 -2.24 -7.73 0.12
C VAL A 49 -2.84 -8.98 -0.53
N GLN A 50 -2.37 -9.40 -1.71
CA GLN A 50 -2.85 -10.62 -2.38
C GLN A 50 -2.48 -11.90 -1.60
N LEU A 51 -1.32 -11.91 -0.94
CA LEU A 51 -0.89 -12.97 -0.03
C LEU A 51 -1.58 -12.92 1.35
N LYS A 52 -2.56 -12.02 1.56
CA LYS A 52 -3.26 -11.78 2.84
C LYS A 52 -2.33 -11.39 4.00
N ARG A 53 -1.13 -10.91 3.67
CA ARG A 53 -0.08 -10.45 4.57
C ARG A 53 -0.25 -8.95 4.86
N TYR A 54 -1.38 -8.58 5.43
CA TYR A 54 -1.77 -7.17 5.58
C TYR A 54 -0.83 -6.32 6.45
N PRO A 55 -0.29 -6.81 7.58
CA PRO A 55 0.66 -6.04 8.38
C PRO A 55 1.91 -5.63 7.59
N GLN A 56 2.46 -6.56 6.81
CA GLN A 56 3.62 -6.32 5.94
C GLN A 56 3.27 -5.32 4.82
N ALA A 57 2.08 -5.43 4.21
CA ALA A 57 1.63 -4.44 3.23
C ALA A 57 1.55 -3.02 3.82
N ILE A 58 0.98 -2.88 5.02
CA ILE A 58 0.84 -1.59 5.71
C ILE A 58 2.20 -0.99 6.05
N GLU A 59 3.17 -1.83 6.45
CA GLU A 59 4.54 -1.40 6.72
C GLU A 59 5.21 -0.83 5.45
N GLN A 60 5.19 -1.57 4.35
CA GLN A 60 5.78 -1.12 3.09
C GLN A 60 5.15 0.19 2.58
N LEU A 61 3.83 0.31 2.69
CA LEU A 61 3.11 1.54 2.32
C LEU A 61 3.42 2.71 3.25
N THR A 62 3.68 2.44 4.53
CA THR A 62 4.09 3.48 5.48
C THR A 62 5.49 4.00 5.18
N ILE A 63 6.41 3.12 4.75
CA ILE A 63 7.72 3.51 4.25
C ILE A 63 7.56 4.36 2.99
N LEU A 64 6.77 3.90 2.01
CA LEU A 64 6.50 4.62 0.78
C LEU A 64 5.96 6.04 1.03
N ILE A 65 4.97 6.19 1.90
CA ILE A 65 4.38 7.50 2.24
C ILE A 65 5.40 8.43 2.89
N LYS A 66 6.36 7.91 3.67
CA LYS A 66 7.45 8.72 4.23
C LYS A 66 8.44 9.17 3.15
N LEU A 67 8.79 8.29 2.22
CA LEU A 67 9.72 8.59 1.12
C LEU A 67 9.15 9.59 0.12
N GLN A 68 7.83 9.56 -0.09
CA GLN A 68 7.14 10.47 -0.99
C GLN A 68 7.03 11.89 -0.46
N GLN A 69 7.39 12.19 0.79
CA GLN A 69 7.30 13.57 1.28
C GLN A 69 8.36 14.47 0.61
N PRO A 70 7.97 15.65 0.09
CA PRO A 70 6.67 16.31 0.24
C PRO A 70 5.60 15.96 -0.82
N ASN A 71 5.99 15.34 -1.94
CA ASN A 71 5.13 14.95 -3.07
C ASN A 71 4.26 13.71 -2.78
N GLN A 72 3.25 13.88 -1.92
CA GLN A 72 2.31 12.84 -1.53
C GLN A 72 1.57 12.24 -2.74
N ASN A 73 1.48 10.90 -2.79
CA ASN A 73 0.72 10.16 -3.79
C ASN A 73 -0.58 9.59 -3.19
N ALA A 74 -1.73 9.90 -3.80
CA ALA A 74 -3.05 9.41 -3.38
C ALA A 74 -3.13 7.88 -3.33
N GLU A 75 -2.51 7.20 -4.29
CA GLU A 75 -2.55 5.74 -4.43
C GLU A 75 -1.93 5.04 -3.21
N ALA A 76 -0.83 5.57 -2.68
CA ALA A 76 -0.17 4.99 -1.51
C ALA A 76 -1.06 5.03 -0.25
N TYR A 77 -1.78 6.13 -0.04
CA TYR A 77 -2.76 6.25 1.04
C TYR A 77 -3.95 5.31 0.80
N LEU A 78 -4.51 5.30 -0.41
CA LEU A 78 -5.65 4.46 -0.75
C LEU A 78 -5.33 2.96 -0.52
N GLN A 79 -4.21 2.48 -1.03
CA GLN A 79 -3.80 1.08 -0.87
C GLN A 79 -3.55 0.74 0.62
N ARG A 80 -3.06 1.69 1.43
CA ARG A 80 -2.86 1.46 2.87
C ARG A 80 -4.19 1.39 3.61
N GLY A 81 -5.14 2.24 3.23
CA GLY A 81 -6.53 2.18 3.67
C GLY A 81 -7.14 0.82 3.37
N ILE A 82 -7.09 0.36 2.12
CA ILE A 82 -7.61 -0.95 1.70
C ILE A 82 -6.92 -2.11 2.47
N ALA A 83 -5.60 -2.05 2.65
CA ALA A 83 -4.87 -3.07 3.42
C ALA A 83 -5.34 -3.12 4.89
N LYS A 84 -5.54 -1.95 5.52
CA LYS A 84 -6.13 -1.85 6.87
C LYS A 84 -7.57 -2.39 6.89
N MET A 85 -8.42 -2.03 5.93
CA MET A 85 -9.80 -2.55 5.85
C MET A 85 -9.79 -4.08 5.83
N ARG A 86 -8.96 -4.68 4.97
CA ARG A 86 -8.86 -6.14 4.85
C ARG A 86 -8.29 -6.80 6.11
N MET A 87 -7.35 -6.13 6.78
CA MET A 87 -6.83 -6.59 8.07
C MET A 87 -7.92 -6.61 9.15
N PHE A 88 -8.79 -5.60 9.15
CA PHE A 88 -9.85 -5.41 10.13
C PHE A 88 -11.20 -6.00 9.72
N ALA A 89 -11.32 -6.62 8.54
CA ALA A 89 -12.60 -7.12 8.02
C ALA A 89 -13.29 -8.17 8.90
N LYS A 90 -12.54 -8.80 9.83
CA LYS A 90 -13.06 -9.77 10.79
C LYS A 90 -13.25 -9.22 12.20
N PHE A 91 -12.88 -7.96 12.43
CA PHE A 91 -12.97 -7.33 13.75
C PHE A 91 -14.41 -6.90 13.99
N THR A 92 -14.85 -7.06 15.22
CA THR A 92 -16.14 -6.56 15.68
C THR A 92 -16.10 -5.04 15.86
N ALA A 93 -17.26 -4.37 15.81
CA ALA A 93 -17.36 -2.94 16.06
C ALA A 93 -16.71 -2.53 17.40
N HIS A 94 -16.83 -3.37 18.43
CA HIS A 94 -16.23 -3.14 19.74
C HIS A 94 -14.69 -3.15 19.70
N GLU A 95 -14.08 -4.03 18.92
CA GLU A 95 -12.62 -4.07 18.75
C GLU A 95 -12.10 -2.88 17.93
N LEU A 96 -12.88 -2.41 16.95
CA LEU A 96 -12.53 -1.24 16.14
C LEU A 96 -12.48 0.05 16.95
N ILE A 97 -13.35 0.20 17.95
CA ILE A 97 -13.38 1.38 18.83
C ILE A 97 -12.11 1.48 19.67
N LYS A 98 -11.51 0.34 20.05
CA LYS A 98 -10.25 0.28 20.81
C LYS A 98 -9.03 0.65 19.97
N LEU A 99 -9.14 0.68 18.64
CA LEU A 99 -8.05 1.10 17.77
C LEU A 99 -7.89 2.63 17.83
N SER A 100 -6.64 3.07 17.98
CA SER A 100 -6.26 4.48 17.79
C SER A 100 -6.80 5.00 16.45
N SER A 101 -7.27 6.26 16.41
CA SER A 101 -7.86 6.86 15.20
C SER A 101 -6.94 6.75 13.98
N ASN A 102 -5.62 6.83 14.19
CA ASN A 102 -4.58 6.70 13.15
C ASN A 102 -4.51 5.30 12.52
N ARG A 103 -5.06 4.28 13.18
CA ARG A 103 -5.13 2.91 12.65
C ARG A 103 -6.38 2.66 11.83
N ARG A 104 -7.36 3.57 11.83
CA ARG A 104 -8.60 3.38 11.08
C ARG A 104 -8.38 3.51 9.57
N PRO A 105 -8.99 2.64 8.74
CA PRO A 105 -8.85 2.72 7.29
C PRO A 105 -9.36 4.03 6.67
N LEU A 106 -10.47 4.57 7.21
CA LEU A 106 -11.10 5.80 6.73
C LEU A 106 -10.16 7.01 6.73
N LEU A 107 -9.19 7.07 7.65
CA LEU A 107 -8.24 8.17 7.69
C LEU A 107 -7.39 8.21 6.41
N ASP A 108 -6.89 7.05 6.00
CA ASP A 108 -6.07 6.92 4.79
C ASP A 108 -6.91 7.15 3.52
N ILE A 109 -8.13 6.61 3.47
CA ILE A 109 -9.04 6.79 2.33
C ILE A 109 -9.42 8.27 2.16
N ASN A 110 -9.73 8.95 3.26
CA ASN A 110 -10.03 10.39 3.22
C ASN A 110 -8.80 11.20 2.79
N ARG A 111 -7.60 10.81 3.23
CA ARG A 111 -6.37 11.47 2.78
C ARG A 111 -6.15 11.28 1.28
N ALA A 112 -6.43 10.09 0.75
CA ALA A 112 -6.38 9.85 -0.69
C ALA A 112 -7.37 10.75 -1.45
N LEU A 113 -8.61 10.88 -0.97
CA LEU A 113 -9.63 11.78 -1.57
C LEU A 113 -9.27 13.26 -1.48
N VAL A 114 -8.53 13.68 -0.46
CA VAL A 114 -8.02 15.06 -0.37
C VAL A 114 -6.98 15.32 -1.46
N ILE A 115 -6.15 14.33 -1.80
CA ILE A 115 -5.10 14.45 -2.82
C ILE A 115 -5.70 14.28 -4.23
N GLU A 116 -6.60 13.32 -4.41
CA GLU A 116 -7.28 13.00 -5.67
C GLU A 116 -8.79 12.89 -5.46
N PRO A 117 -9.52 14.03 -5.54
CA PRO A 117 -10.96 14.08 -5.26
C PRO A 117 -11.82 13.25 -6.21
N ASN A 118 -11.35 12.99 -7.43
CA ASN A 118 -12.10 12.27 -8.47
C ASN A 118 -11.82 10.75 -8.50
N SER A 119 -11.15 10.21 -7.47
CA SER A 119 -10.81 8.79 -7.40
C SER A 119 -12.04 7.93 -7.13
N ALA A 120 -12.57 7.27 -8.17
CA ALA A 120 -13.69 6.33 -8.04
C ALA A 120 -13.35 5.17 -7.10
N GLU A 121 -12.11 4.65 -7.16
CA GLU A 121 -11.67 3.57 -6.27
C GLU A 121 -11.68 4.00 -4.81
N ALA A 122 -11.30 5.25 -4.50
CA ALA A 122 -11.33 5.76 -3.14
C ALA A 122 -12.77 5.92 -2.60
N TYR A 123 -13.71 6.37 -3.44
CA TYR A 123 -15.13 6.40 -3.04
C TYR A 123 -15.71 5.00 -2.81
N LEU A 124 -15.37 4.03 -3.66
CA LEU A 124 -15.78 2.63 -3.47
C LEU A 124 -15.19 2.05 -2.18
N ALA A 125 -13.90 2.29 -1.90
CA ALA A 125 -13.27 1.86 -0.66
C ALA A 125 -13.92 2.49 0.56
N ARG A 126 -14.29 3.77 0.49
CA ARG A 126 -15.01 4.48 1.54
C ARG A 126 -16.40 3.90 1.79
N ALA A 127 -17.14 3.58 0.74
CA ALA A 127 -18.49 3.03 0.85
C ALA A 127 -18.49 1.58 1.38
N ALA A 128 -17.40 0.84 1.18
CA ALA A 128 -17.27 -0.54 1.62
C ALA A 128 -16.80 -0.72 3.08
N TRP A 129 -16.46 0.37 3.79
CA TRP A 129 -16.06 0.38 5.21
C TRP A 129 -17.20 0.84 6.11
#